data_AF-A0A740KU69-F1
#
_entry.id   AF-A0A740KU69-F1
#
_cell.length_a   1.000
_cell.length_b   1.000
_cell.length_c   1.000
_cell.angle_alpha   90.00
_cell.angle_beta   90.00
_cell.angle_gamma   90.00
#
_symmetry.space_group_name_H-M   'P 1'
#
loop_
_entity.id
_entity.type
_entity.pdbx_description
1 polymer ?
#
loop_
_entity_poly.entity_id
_entity_poly.type
_entity_poly.pdbx_seq_one_letter_code
_entity_poly.pdbx_strand_id
1 'polypeptide(L)'
;LSISGNESFWNELSPGTLLVFSFYTLGVSHANIAKELGITIRASEDRIKPVKRKIKRNYESFDSFRISCISKGKIMSLIDIIREFYCVK
;
A
#
# COMPACT_ATOMS: atom_id res chain seq x y z
N LEU A 1 23.40 5.14 -4.27
CA LEU A 1 22.41 4.53 -3.35
C LEU A 1 21.85 3.29 -4.04
N SER A 2 22.55 2.16 -3.90
CA SER A 2 22.10 0.86 -4.41
C SER A 2 20.94 0.38 -3.57
N ILE A 3 19.78 0.21 -4.19
CA ILE A 3 18.56 -0.18 -3.51
C ILE A 3 18.25 -1.64 -3.87
N SER A 4 19.08 -2.56 -3.38
CA SER A 4 18.83 -4.00 -3.49
C SER A 4 17.92 -4.56 -2.38
N GLY A 5 17.52 -3.75 -1.39
CA GLY A 5 16.66 -4.19 -0.28
C GLY A 5 15.15 -3.98 -0.48
N ASN A 6 14.69 -3.54 -1.65
CA ASN A 6 13.38 -2.88 -1.79
C ASN A 6 12.22 -3.77 -2.26
N GLU A 7 12.47 -5.02 -2.64
CA GLU A 7 11.42 -6.03 -2.86
C GLU A 7 10.90 -6.61 -1.53
N SER A 8 11.64 -6.48 -0.43
CA SER A 8 11.24 -7.09 0.86
C SER A 8 9.99 -6.48 1.47
N PHE A 9 9.76 -5.17 1.29
CA PHE A 9 8.74 -4.47 2.07
C PHE A 9 7.31 -4.91 1.76
N TRP A 10 7.00 -5.19 0.48
CA TRP A 10 5.68 -5.70 0.09
C TRP A 10 5.50 -7.15 0.57
N ASN A 11 6.55 -7.95 0.43
CA ASN A 11 6.56 -9.38 0.74
C ASN A 11 6.39 -9.66 2.26
N GLU A 12 6.67 -8.67 3.11
CA GLU A 12 6.41 -8.73 4.56
C GLU A 12 4.93 -8.49 4.94
N LEU A 13 4.10 -8.00 4.01
CA LEU A 13 2.69 -7.72 4.30
C LEU A 13 1.83 -8.95 4.01
N SER A 14 0.90 -9.25 4.91
CA SER A 14 -0.12 -10.27 4.62
C SER A 14 -0.95 -9.85 3.39
N PRO A 15 -1.48 -10.80 2.59
CA PRO A 15 -2.22 -10.47 1.36
C PRO A 15 -3.33 -9.44 1.57
N GLY A 16 -4.12 -9.59 2.65
CA GLY A 16 -5.18 -8.64 2.98
C GLY A 16 -4.68 -7.26 3.42
N THR A 17 -3.48 -7.17 4.01
CA THR A 17 -2.84 -5.88 4.34
C THR A 17 -2.27 -5.23 3.08
N LEU A 18 -1.61 -6.03 2.23
CA LEU A 18 -1.02 -5.58 0.97
C LEU A 18 -2.07 -4.99 0.04
N LEU A 19 -3.24 -5.63 -0.09
CA LEU A 19 -4.35 -5.13 -0.90
C LEU A 19 -4.90 -3.78 -0.37
N VAL A 20 -5.21 -3.71 0.92
CA VAL A 20 -5.68 -2.47 1.58
C VAL A 20 -4.64 -1.35 1.44
N PHE A 21 -3.37 -1.69 1.61
CA PHE A 21 -2.24 -0.78 1.45
C PHE A 21 -2.08 -0.27 0.02
N SER A 22 -2.32 -1.12 -0.98
CA SER A 22 -2.24 -0.73 -2.40
C SER A 22 -3.28 0.34 -2.72
N PHE A 23 -4.55 0.13 -2.35
CA PHE A 23 -5.60 1.14 -2.52
C PHE A 23 -5.30 2.43 -1.76
N TYR A 24 -4.89 2.32 -0.50
CA TYR A 24 -4.59 3.48 0.33
C TYR A 24 -3.43 4.32 -0.24
N THR A 25 -2.40 3.68 -0.80
CA THR A 25 -1.26 4.37 -1.42
C THR A 25 -1.67 5.12 -2.70
N LEU A 26 -2.67 4.63 -3.44
CA LEU A 26 -3.27 5.34 -4.57
C LEU A 26 -4.19 6.49 -4.13
N GLY A 27 -4.44 6.67 -2.83
CA GLY A 27 -5.23 7.76 -2.28
C GLY A 27 -6.71 7.45 -2.07
N VAL A 28 -7.10 6.17 -2.14
CA VAL A 28 -8.48 5.75 -1.84
C VAL A 28 -8.73 5.85 -0.34
N SER A 29 -9.87 6.44 0.05
CA SER A 29 -10.24 6.60 1.46
C SER A 29 -10.54 5.25 2.13
N HIS A 30 -10.33 5.16 3.45
CA HIS A 30 -10.66 3.95 4.21
C HIS A 30 -12.15 3.55 4.07
N ALA A 31 -13.05 4.52 3.94
CA ALA A 31 -14.48 4.27 3.70
C ALA A 31 -14.71 3.55 2.37
N ASN A 32 -14.08 4.01 1.29
CA ASN A 32 -14.22 3.38 -0.02
C ASN A 32 -13.53 2.02 -0.07
N ILE A 33 -12.35 1.87 0.54
CA ILE A 33 -11.66 0.57 0.66
C ILE A 33 -12.51 -0.44 1.42
N ALA A 34 -13.10 -0.02 2.55
CA ALA A 34 -13.94 -0.86 3.37
C ALA A 34 -15.16 -1.38 2.60
N LYS A 35 -15.84 -0.47 1.89
CA LYS A 35 -16.96 -0.79 1.01
C LYS A 35 -16.56 -1.78 -0.09
N GLU A 36 -15.45 -1.51 -0.78
CA GLU A 36 -14.99 -2.33 -1.91
C GLU A 36 -14.59 -3.75 -1.48
N LEU A 37 -13.89 -3.87 -0.35
CA LEU A 37 -13.36 -5.15 0.12
C LEU A 37 -14.30 -5.92 1.05
N GLY A 38 -15.49 -5.39 1.33
CA GLY A 38 -16.44 -6.01 2.27
C GLY A 38 -15.90 -6.12 3.70
N ILE A 39 -15.09 -5.16 4.14
CA ILE A 39 -14.52 -5.10 5.50
C ILE A 39 -15.01 -3.86 6.25
N THR A 40 -14.77 -3.78 7.56
CA THR A 40 -15.07 -2.55 8.31
C THR A 40 -14.03 -1.46 8.06
N ILE A 41 -14.42 -0.19 8.21
CA ILE A 41 -13.48 0.96 8.14
C ILE A 41 -12.34 0.77 9.14
N ARG A 42 -12.66 0.36 10.37
CA ARG A 42 -11.69 0.07 11.43
C ARG A 42 -10.69 -1.02 11.02
N ALA A 43 -11.14 -2.09 10.37
CA ALA A 43 -10.25 -3.14 9.87
C ALA A 43 -9.28 -2.60 8.79
N SER A 44 -9.72 -1.68 7.94
CA SER A 44 -8.86 -0.99 6.98
C SER A 44 -7.81 -0.12 7.69
N GLU A 45 -8.22 0.68 8.68
CA GLU A 45 -7.31 1.53 9.46
C GLU A 45 -6.26 0.72 10.24
N ASP A 46 -6.69 -0.35 10.91
CA ASP A 46 -5.83 -1.21 11.73
C ASP A 46 -4.75 -1.91 10.88
N ARG A 47 -5.08 -2.30 9.64
CA ARG A 47 -4.09 -2.84 8.67
C ARG A 47 -3.05 -1.80 8.25
N ILE A 48 -3.45 -0.53 8.08
CA ILE A 48 -2.55 0.54 7.61
C ILE A 48 -1.70 1.14 8.72
N LYS A 49 -2.21 1.21 9.96
CA LYS A 49 -1.52 1.80 11.11
C LYS A 49 -0.07 1.31 11.31
N PRO A 50 0.24 -0.01 11.34
CA PRO A 50 1.62 -0.47 11.46
C PRO A 50 2.48 -0.14 10.23
N VAL A 51 1.89 -0.14 9.03
CA VAL A 51 2.60 0.20 7.79
C VAL A 51 3.00 1.66 7.76
N LYS A 52 2.11 2.58 8.15
CA LYS A 52 2.41 4.02 8.29
C LYS A 52 3.54 4.26 9.30
N ARG A 53 3.57 3.51 10.41
CA ARG A 53 4.68 3.60 11.39
C ARG A 53 6.01 3.16 10.79
N LYS A 54 6.04 2.07 10.01
CA LYS A 54 7.27 1.63 9.31
C LYS A 54 7.74 2.68 8.29
N ILE A 55 6.83 3.25 7.51
CA ILE A 55 7.14 4.25 6.49
C ILE A 55 7.73 5.53 7.11
N LYS A 56 7.14 6.00 8.22
CA LYS A 56 7.63 7.18 8.96
C LYS A 56 9.07 7.06 9.47
N ARG A 57 9.66 5.86 9.53
CA ARG A 57 11.07 5.68 9.89
C ARG A 57 12.03 6.11 8.78
N ASN A 58 11.58 6.09 7.52
CA ASN A 58 12.40 6.34 6.34
C ASN A 58 11.93 7.55 5.52
N TYR A 59 10.74 8.08 5.81
CA TYR A 59 10.11 9.18 5.08
C TYR A 59 9.49 10.17 6.05
N GLU A 60 9.69 11.46 5.78
CA GLU A 60 9.13 12.57 6.56
C GLU A 60 7.60 12.53 6.61
N SER A 61 6.97 12.23 5.48
CA SER A 61 5.53 12.10 5.36
C SER A 61 5.13 10.89 4.52
N PHE A 62 3.86 10.49 4.62
CA PHE A 62 3.33 9.44 3.75
C PHE A 62 3.29 9.89 2.28
N ASP A 63 3.11 11.18 2.01
CA ASP A 63 3.15 11.71 0.64
C ASP A 63 4.57 11.69 0.07
N SER A 64 5.60 11.98 0.87
CA SER A 64 7.01 11.81 0.48
C SER A 64 7.30 10.36 0.08
N PHE A 65 6.70 9.40 0.80
CA PHE A 65 6.74 7.99 0.44
C PHE A 65 6.02 7.69 -0.89
N ARG A 66 4.81 8.21 -1.10
CA ARG A 66 4.06 8.04 -2.36
C ARG A 66 4.82 8.59 -3.55
N ILE A 67 5.42 9.77 -3.41
CA ILE A 67 6.28 10.39 -4.44
C ILE A 67 7.48 9.50 -4.75
N SER A 68 8.14 8.91 -3.74
CA SER A 68 9.23 7.94 -3.93
C SER A 68 8.77 6.66 -4.66
N CYS A 69 7.55 6.18 -4.37
CA CYS A 69 6.99 5.04 -5.11
C CYS A 69 6.75 5.38 -6.58
N ILE A 70 6.24 6.56 -6.89
CA ILE A 70 6.01 7.03 -8.26
C ILE A 70 7.34 7.20 -8.99
N SER A 71 8.28 7.95 -8.41
CA SER A 71 9.56 8.29 -9.07
C SER A 71 10.45 7.07 -9.32
N LYS A 72 10.29 6.00 -8.53
CA LYS A 72 11.02 4.73 -8.69
C LYS A 72 10.22 3.66 -9.46
N GLY A 73 9.06 3.99 -10.02
CA GLY A 73 8.21 3.03 -10.75
C GLY A 73 7.52 1.97 -9.88
N LYS A 74 7.71 1.99 -8.56
CA LYS A 74 7.10 1.04 -7.61
C LYS A 74 5.58 1.17 -7.49
N ILE A 75 5.01 2.29 -7.96
CA ILE A 75 3.56 2.45 -7.99
C ILE A 75 2.90 1.38 -8.87
N MET A 76 3.59 0.91 -9.92
CA MET A 76 3.07 -0.10 -10.84
C MET A 76 2.80 -1.44 -10.15
N SER A 77 3.69 -1.89 -9.25
CA SER A 77 3.46 -3.15 -8.53
C SER A 77 2.21 -3.10 -7.64
N LEU A 78 1.87 -1.92 -7.10
CA LEU A 78 0.63 -1.74 -6.32
C LEU A 78 -0.62 -1.75 -7.20
N ILE A 79 -0.51 -1.21 -8.43
CA ILE A 79 -1.57 -1.27 -9.43
C ILE A 79 -1.79 -2.73 -9.86
N ASP A 80 -0.71 -3.49 -10.10
CA ASP A 80 -0.81 -4.89 -10.51
C ASP A 80 -1.47 -5.77 -9.44
N ILE A 81 -1.19 -5.54 -8.15
CA ILE A 81 -1.90 -6.21 -7.04
C ILE A 81 -3.41 -5.95 -7.10
N ILE A 82 -3.83 -4.72 -7.39
CA ILE A 82 -5.25 -4.36 -7.49
C ILE A 82 -5.86 -5.01 -8.74
N ARG A 83 -5.15 -5.02 -9.87
CA ARG A 83 -5.61 -5.66 -11.10
C ARG A 83 -5.79 -7.17 -10.92
N GLU A 84 -4.85 -7.82 -10.23
CA GLU A 84 -4.92 -9.23 -9.86
C GLU A 84 -6.14 -9.52 -8.98
N PHE A 85 -6.43 -8.67 -7.99
CA PHE A 85 -7.63 -8.78 -7.17
C PHE A 85 -8.94 -8.76 -7.99
N TYR A 86 -8.99 -7.95 -9.06
CA TYR A 86 -10.14 -7.92 -9.98
C TYR A 86 -10.05 -8.95 -11.13
N CYS A 87 -9.04 -9.83 -11.14
CA CYS A 87 -8.78 -10.75 -12.24
C CYS A 87 -8.61 -10.05 -13.61
N VAL A 88 -8.15 -8.80 -13.62
CA VAL A 88 -7.89 -8.01 -14.83
C VAL A 88 -6.41 -8.15 -15.20
N LYS A 89 -6.14 -8.62 -16.43
CA LYS A 89 -4.77 -8.73 -16.97
C LYS A 89 -4.21 -7.40 -17.42
#